data_AF-A0A7S0LKA7-F1
#
_entry.id   AF-A0A7S0LKA7-F1
#
_cell.length_a   1.000
_cell.length_b   1.000
_cell.length_c   1.000
_cell.angle_alpha   90.00
_cell.angle_beta   90.00
_cell.angle_gamma   90.00
#
_symmetry.space_group_name_H-M   'P 1'
#
loop_
_entity.id
_entity.type
_entity.pdbx_description
1 polymer ?
#
loop_
_entity_poly.entity_id
_entity_poly.type
_entity_poly.pdbx_seq_one_letter_code
_entity_poly.pdbx_strand_id
1 'polypeptide(L)'
;SCRQCHKQLPIYMSGIGLNRLAGAGGGAVRRGDDDDDDELEQLLKKMRKKNADQLKGLGIVVGKPLPQKGACRHFKHSYRWLRFPCCGRAWPCAACHDASDCPAVSLGVWANRMLCGKCSRESAYSDKPCEHCGNTYAHPSGAHWQGGAGCRDQQRLSSKDVRKHKGASATGVKKTASGKSQRVGVAGKKATAIKKLDGASKRT
;
A
#
# COMPACT_ATOMS: atom_id res chain seq x y z
N SER A 1 -18.59 15.86 43.03
CA SER A 1 -18.23 16.53 44.29
C SER A 1 -16.97 17.36 44.10
N CYS A 2 -16.86 18.51 44.75
CA CYS A 2 -15.65 19.34 44.71
C CYS A 2 -14.51 18.64 45.47
N ARG A 3 -13.29 18.58 44.90
CA ARG A 3 -12.15 17.85 45.48
C ARG A 3 -11.47 18.55 46.67
N GLN A 4 -11.89 19.77 47.00
CA GLN A 4 -11.29 20.53 48.10
C GLN A 4 -12.21 20.68 49.32
N CYS A 5 -13.53 20.55 49.15
CA CYS A 5 -14.48 20.69 50.25
C CYS A 5 -15.56 19.59 50.30
N HIS A 6 -15.49 18.60 49.40
CA HIS A 6 -16.38 17.43 49.32
C HIS A 6 -17.89 17.70 49.24
N LYS A 7 -18.32 18.95 49.15
CA LYS A 7 -19.73 19.32 48.95
C LYS A 7 -20.22 18.88 47.57
N GLN A 8 -21.50 18.50 47.50
CA GLN A 8 -22.19 18.16 46.26
C GLN A 8 -22.35 19.44 45.43
N LEU A 9 -21.88 19.40 44.18
CA LEU A 9 -22.06 20.49 43.24
C LEU A 9 -23.35 20.24 42.47
N PRO A 10 -24.38 21.09 42.60
CA PRO A 10 -25.57 20.98 41.76
C PRO A 10 -25.19 21.38 40.34
N ILE A 11 -25.35 20.46 39.39
CA ILE A 11 -25.24 20.77 37.97
C ILE A 11 -26.62 21.22 37.52
N TYR A 12 -26.74 22.47 37.06
CA TYR A 12 -27.94 22.97 36.45
C TYR A 12 -27.81 22.84 34.93
N MET A 13 -28.71 22.09 34.30
CA MET A 13 -28.81 21.98 32.85
C MET A 13 -29.92 22.90 32.38
N SER A 14 -29.57 24.03 31.74
CA SER A 14 -30.53 25.05 31.28
C SER A 14 -31.31 24.67 30.01
N GLY A 15 -31.41 23.38 29.70
CA GLY A 15 -32.13 22.87 28.54
C GLY A 15 -31.48 21.65 27.93
N ILE A 16 -32.30 20.66 27.56
CA ILE A 16 -31.90 19.53 26.75
C ILE A 16 -32.28 19.86 25.31
N GLY A 17 -31.28 20.12 24.46
CA GLY A 17 -31.49 20.29 23.02
C GLY A 17 -31.58 18.93 22.34
N LEU A 18 -32.80 18.50 22.00
CA LEU A 18 -33.00 17.32 21.15
C LEU A 18 -32.74 17.72 19.69
N ASN A 19 -31.57 17.37 19.15
CA ASN A 19 -31.33 17.60 17.72
C ASN A 19 -31.97 16.48 16.90
N ARG A 20 -33.03 16.81 16.15
CA ARG A 20 -33.74 15.86 15.29
C ARG A 20 -32.88 15.61 14.05
N LEU A 21 -32.32 14.41 13.92
CA LEU A 21 -31.71 13.98 12.67
C LEU A 21 -32.80 13.75 11.62
N ALA A 22 -32.78 14.64 10.63
CA ALA A 22 -33.35 14.56 9.27
C ALA A 22 -34.88 14.40 9.12
N GLY A 23 -35.48 15.39 8.46
CA GLY A 23 -36.81 15.28 7.88
C GLY A 23 -37.32 16.62 7.34
N ALA A 24 -36.97 16.91 6.07
CA ALA A 24 -37.62 17.82 5.12
C ALA A 24 -38.42 19.02 5.68
N GLY A 25 -37.90 20.23 5.47
CA GLY A 25 -38.68 21.45 5.63
C GLY A 25 -37.78 22.69 5.62
N GLY A 26 -37.96 23.55 4.62
CA GLY A 26 -37.11 24.70 4.36
C GLY A 26 -36.99 25.66 5.55
N GLY A 27 -35.74 26.02 5.86
CA GLY A 27 -35.40 27.11 6.77
C GLY A 27 -34.08 27.71 6.30
N ALA A 28 -34.14 28.91 5.73
CA ALA A 28 -32.99 29.68 5.32
C ALA A 28 -32.14 30.02 6.56
N VAL A 29 -31.09 29.25 6.79
CA VAL A 29 -29.99 29.66 7.66
C VAL A 29 -29.29 30.82 6.97
N ARG A 30 -29.10 31.92 7.69
CA ARG A 30 -28.36 33.10 7.24
C ARG A 30 -26.98 32.65 6.76
N ARG A 31 -26.74 32.75 5.45
CA ARG A 31 -25.43 32.58 4.83
C ARG A 31 -24.55 33.71 5.34
N GLY A 32 -23.45 33.37 5.99
CA GLY A 32 -22.37 34.34 6.16
C GLY A 32 -21.82 34.66 4.78
N ASP A 33 -21.18 35.81 4.62
CA ASP A 33 -20.46 36.17 3.41
C ASP A 33 -19.35 35.12 3.16
N ASP A 34 -19.69 34.13 2.32
CA ASP A 34 -18.95 32.90 1.97
C ASP A 34 -18.26 33.02 0.58
N ASP A 35 -17.90 34.23 0.13
CA ASP A 35 -17.46 34.44 -1.26
C ASP A 35 -16.06 33.86 -1.59
N ASP A 36 -15.14 33.78 -0.61
CA ASP A 36 -13.77 33.25 -0.80
C ASP A 36 -13.70 31.71 -0.80
N ASP A 37 -14.57 31.04 -0.04
CA ASP A 37 -14.64 29.57 0.02
C ASP A 37 -15.28 28.97 -1.25
N ASP A 38 -16.19 29.72 -1.88
CA ASP A 38 -16.86 29.31 -3.11
C ASP A 38 -15.89 29.28 -4.31
N GLU A 39 -14.93 30.20 -4.39
CA GLU A 39 -13.94 30.23 -5.47
C GLU A 39 -12.98 29.03 -5.40
N LEU A 40 -12.45 28.72 -4.21
CA LEU A 40 -11.59 27.56 -4.01
C LEU A 40 -12.34 26.26 -4.34
N GLU A 41 -13.58 26.12 -3.88
CA GLU A 41 -14.38 24.94 -4.18
C GLU A 41 -14.69 24.81 -5.68
N GLN A 42 -14.95 25.92 -6.38
CA GLN A 42 -15.14 25.94 -7.82
C GLN A 42 -13.86 25.53 -8.59
N LEU A 43 -12.68 25.95 -8.12
CA LEU A 43 -11.39 25.51 -8.67
C LEU A 43 -11.17 24.01 -8.47
N LEU A 44 -11.47 23.47 -7.28
CA LEU A 44 -11.38 22.03 -6.99
C LEU A 44 -12.35 21.22 -7.87
N LYS A 45 -13.59 21.68 -8.05
CA LYS A 45 -14.59 21.07 -8.96
C LYS A 45 -14.08 21.05 -10.41
N LYS A 46 -13.51 22.15 -10.90
CA LYS A 46 -12.89 22.22 -12.24
C LYS A 46 -11.73 21.23 -12.39
N MET A 47 -10.86 21.13 -11.38
CA MET A 47 -9.74 20.18 -11.40
C MET A 47 -10.19 18.72 -11.38
N ARG A 48 -11.20 18.37 -10.57
CA ARG A 48 -11.80 17.03 -10.52
C ARG A 48 -12.39 16.62 -11.87
N LYS A 49 -13.02 17.56 -12.60
CA LYS A 49 -13.56 17.29 -13.94
C LYS A 49 -12.44 17.00 -14.95
N LYS A 50 -11.38 17.82 -14.97
CA LYS A 50 -10.18 17.60 -15.80
C LYS A 50 -9.42 16.32 -15.45
N ASN A 51 -9.62 15.78 -14.25
CA ASN A 51 -8.95 14.56 -13.84
C ASN A 51 -9.40 13.30 -14.61
N ALA A 52 -10.68 13.18 -14.95
CA ALA A 52 -11.17 12.03 -15.71
C ALA A 52 -10.38 11.87 -17.02
N ASP A 53 -9.92 12.99 -17.59
CA ASP A 53 -9.08 13.04 -18.78
C ASP A 53 -7.61 12.73 -18.48
N GLN A 54 -7.10 13.01 -17.27
CA GLN A 54 -5.74 12.64 -16.86
C GLN A 54 -5.53 11.13 -16.88
N LEU A 55 -6.47 10.34 -16.36
CA LEU A 55 -6.33 8.88 -16.33
C LEU A 55 -6.34 8.29 -17.76
N LYS A 56 -7.16 8.87 -18.64
CA LYS A 56 -7.19 8.53 -20.07
C LYS A 56 -5.91 8.96 -20.79
N GLY A 57 -5.40 10.16 -20.51
CA GLY A 57 -4.16 10.70 -21.09
C GLY A 57 -2.90 9.94 -20.66
N LEU A 58 -2.91 9.32 -19.48
CA LEU A 58 -1.84 8.42 -19.03
C LEU A 58 -1.94 7.00 -19.62
N GLY A 59 -2.94 6.72 -20.48
CA GLY A 59 -3.12 5.42 -21.10
C GLY A 59 -3.42 4.28 -20.12
N ILE A 60 -3.96 4.60 -18.95
CA ILE A 60 -4.24 3.62 -17.90
C ILE A 60 -5.48 2.81 -18.31
N VAL A 61 -5.26 1.55 -18.64
CA VAL A 61 -6.31 0.61 -19.00
C VAL A 61 -6.53 -0.37 -17.86
N VAL A 62 -7.78 -0.52 -17.45
CA VAL A 62 -8.19 -1.50 -16.44
C VAL A 62 -7.75 -2.90 -16.88
N GLY A 63 -7.09 -3.63 -15.97
CA GLY A 63 -6.54 -4.96 -16.22
C GLY A 63 -5.05 -4.98 -16.60
N LYS A 64 -4.49 -3.85 -17.05
CA LYS A 64 -3.05 -3.73 -17.30
C LYS A 64 -2.33 -3.15 -16.08
N PRO A 65 -1.05 -3.46 -15.85
CA PRO A 65 -0.28 -2.86 -14.76
C PRO A 65 -0.02 -1.37 -15.01
N LEU A 66 0.00 -0.60 -13.94
CA LEU A 66 0.45 0.79 -13.96
C LEU A 66 1.95 0.89 -14.31
N PRO A 67 2.44 2.06 -14.74
CA PRO A 67 3.88 2.31 -14.88
C PRO A 67 4.61 1.93 -13.59
N GLN A 68 5.71 1.18 -13.73
CA GLN A 68 6.48 0.61 -12.60
C GLN A 68 5.61 -0.14 -11.57
N LYS A 69 4.48 -0.73 -11.99
CA LYS A 69 3.50 -1.40 -11.12
C LYS A 69 2.97 -0.50 -10.00
N GLY A 70 2.95 0.82 -10.23
CA GLY A 70 2.52 1.80 -9.24
C GLY A 70 3.55 2.13 -8.16
N ALA A 71 4.78 1.64 -8.27
CA ALA A 71 5.86 2.00 -7.35
C ALA A 71 6.41 3.41 -7.67
N CYS A 72 6.98 4.07 -6.65
CA CYS A 72 7.70 5.32 -6.81
C CYS A 72 8.99 5.32 -5.98
N ARG A 73 9.77 6.40 -6.09
CA ARG A 73 11.03 6.56 -5.33
C ARG A 73 10.80 6.59 -3.82
N HIS A 74 9.68 7.13 -3.36
CA HIS A 74 9.33 7.19 -1.93
C HIS A 74 8.89 5.83 -1.39
N PHE A 75 8.08 5.09 -2.16
CA PHE A 75 7.53 3.79 -1.76
C PHE A 75 7.71 2.77 -2.88
N LYS A 76 8.77 1.96 -2.78
CA LYS A 76 9.12 0.94 -3.79
C LYS A 76 8.22 -0.30 -3.76
N HIS A 77 7.52 -0.52 -2.65
CA HIS A 77 6.74 -1.74 -2.39
C HIS A 77 5.25 -1.49 -2.16
N SER A 78 4.76 -0.26 -2.31
CA SER A 78 3.34 0.05 -2.12
C SER A 78 2.47 -0.48 -3.26
N TYR A 79 3.03 -0.55 -4.49
CA TYR A 79 2.36 -0.99 -5.72
C TYR A 79 0.93 -0.45 -5.86
N ARG A 80 0.73 0.83 -5.54
CA ARG A 80 -0.57 1.52 -5.59
C ARG A 80 -0.39 2.98 -5.96
N TRP A 81 -1.39 3.56 -6.59
CA TRP A 81 -1.55 5.01 -6.66
C TRP A 81 -2.72 5.43 -5.78
N LEU A 82 -2.66 6.63 -5.22
CA LEU A 82 -3.63 7.23 -4.34
C LEU A 82 -4.39 8.31 -5.09
N ARG A 83 -5.72 8.28 -4.99
CA ARG A 83 -6.56 9.35 -5.52
C ARG A 83 -6.97 10.28 -4.40
N PHE A 84 -6.54 11.52 -4.50
CA PHE A 84 -6.84 12.55 -3.52
C PHE A 84 -8.16 13.24 -3.86
N PRO A 85 -9.08 13.40 -2.90
CA PRO A 85 -10.36 14.05 -3.16
C PRO A 85 -10.19 15.55 -3.41
N CYS A 86 -9.06 16.17 -3.01
CA CYS A 86 -8.80 17.58 -3.22
C CYS A 86 -8.70 17.91 -4.72
N CYS A 87 -7.74 17.35 -5.45
CA CYS A 87 -7.58 17.58 -6.89
C CYS A 87 -8.29 16.55 -7.78
N GLY A 88 -8.78 15.46 -7.19
CA GLY A 88 -9.28 14.30 -7.93
C GLY A 88 -8.18 13.48 -8.60
N ARG A 89 -6.90 13.90 -8.54
CA ARG A 89 -5.79 13.25 -9.25
C ARG A 89 -5.22 12.03 -8.55
N ALA A 90 -4.72 11.11 -9.36
CA ALA A 90 -4.06 9.90 -8.90
C ALA A 90 -2.55 10.09 -8.91
N TRP A 91 -1.93 9.88 -7.75
CA TRP A 91 -0.48 10.03 -7.54
C TRP A 91 0.10 8.77 -6.90
N PRO A 92 1.37 8.41 -7.13
CA PRO A 92 1.95 7.20 -6.55
C PRO A 92 1.94 7.14 -5.02
N CYS A 93 2.06 8.28 -4.34
CA CYS A 93 2.01 8.38 -2.88
C CYS A 93 1.73 9.81 -2.41
N ALA A 94 1.51 9.99 -1.10
CA ALA A 94 1.34 11.31 -0.48
C ALA A 94 2.52 12.25 -0.75
N ALA A 95 3.76 11.81 -0.53
CA ALA A 95 4.94 12.63 -0.84
C ALA A 95 5.06 13.04 -2.33
N CYS A 96 4.54 12.24 -3.27
CA CYS A 96 4.48 12.63 -4.69
C CYS A 96 3.38 13.66 -4.95
N HIS A 97 2.30 13.62 -4.18
CA HIS A 97 1.24 14.62 -4.23
C HIS A 97 1.70 15.94 -3.61
N ASP A 98 2.39 15.90 -2.48
CA ASP A 98 2.92 17.08 -1.78
C ASP A 98 3.96 17.83 -2.61
N ALA A 99 4.75 17.10 -3.40
CA ALA A 99 5.72 17.68 -4.35
C ALA A 99 5.11 18.15 -5.68
N SER A 100 3.79 18.03 -5.86
CA SER A 100 3.10 18.46 -7.08
C SER A 100 2.51 19.86 -6.94
N ASP A 101 2.26 20.54 -8.06
CA ASP A 101 1.63 21.87 -8.11
C ASP A 101 0.11 21.82 -7.81
N CYS A 102 -0.31 20.97 -6.88
CA CYS A 102 -1.69 20.87 -6.44
C CYS A 102 -1.99 22.06 -5.51
N PRO A 103 -2.87 23.02 -5.88
CA PRO A 103 -3.20 24.15 -5.00
C PRO A 103 -3.89 23.70 -3.70
N ALA A 104 -4.44 22.48 -3.70
CA ALA A 104 -5.19 21.89 -2.62
C ALA A 104 -4.36 20.97 -1.71
N VAL A 105 -3.04 20.94 -1.90
CA VAL A 105 -2.11 20.19 -1.03
C VAL A 105 -2.10 20.78 0.39
N SER A 106 -2.19 22.11 0.50
CA SER A 106 -2.19 22.86 1.75
C SER A 106 -3.37 22.53 2.67
N LEU A 107 -4.46 22.00 2.10
CA LEU A 107 -5.65 21.60 2.85
C LEU A 107 -5.46 20.31 3.68
N GLY A 108 -4.35 19.59 3.51
CA GLY A 108 -4.02 18.40 4.31
C GLY A 108 -5.00 17.22 4.11
N VAL A 109 -5.75 17.20 3.01
CA VAL A 109 -6.80 16.19 2.80
C VAL A 109 -6.21 14.85 2.39
N TRP A 110 -6.59 13.78 3.10
CA TRP A 110 -6.12 12.42 2.82
C TRP A 110 -6.79 11.78 1.58
N ALA A 111 -6.14 10.79 1.00
CA ALA A 111 -6.70 9.99 -0.09
C ALA A 111 -7.79 9.01 0.39
N ASN A 112 -8.97 9.04 -0.26
CA ASN A 112 -10.09 8.16 0.06
C ASN A 112 -10.17 6.94 -0.88
N ARG A 113 -9.51 6.99 -2.04
CA ARG A 113 -9.50 5.91 -3.05
C ARG A 113 -8.08 5.59 -3.48
N MET A 114 -7.86 4.39 -4.00
CA MET A 114 -6.58 3.95 -4.53
C MET A 114 -6.74 3.13 -5.81
N LEU A 115 -5.73 3.16 -6.68
CA LEU A 115 -5.62 2.33 -7.87
C LEU A 115 -4.59 1.24 -7.61
N CYS A 116 -4.96 0.00 -7.91
CA CYS A 116 -4.05 -1.13 -7.81
C CYS A 116 -2.95 -1.02 -8.88
N GLY A 117 -1.68 -1.05 -8.49
CA GLY A 117 -0.57 -0.95 -9.42
C GLY A 117 -0.41 -2.15 -10.37
N LYS A 118 -0.97 -3.32 -10.05
CA LYS A 118 -0.88 -4.51 -10.90
C LYS A 118 -2.01 -4.65 -11.93
N CYS A 119 -3.23 -4.23 -11.58
CA CYS A 119 -4.39 -4.40 -12.46
C CYS A 119 -5.11 -3.08 -12.77
N SER A 120 -4.59 -1.94 -12.33
CA SER A 120 -5.15 -0.59 -12.56
C SER A 120 -6.62 -0.42 -12.17
N ARG A 121 -7.16 -1.30 -11.32
CA ARG A 121 -8.53 -1.19 -10.80
C ARG A 121 -8.56 -0.27 -9.60
N GLU A 122 -9.63 0.50 -9.52
CA GLU A 122 -9.86 1.44 -8.44
C GLU A 122 -10.65 0.79 -7.30
N SER A 123 -10.23 1.04 -6.06
CA SER A 123 -10.89 0.58 -4.84
C SER A 123 -10.89 1.67 -3.79
N ALA A 124 -11.70 1.51 -2.74
CA ALA A 124 -11.58 2.35 -1.54
C ALA A 124 -10.16 2.20 -0.94
N TYR A 125 -9.64 3.25 -0.31
CA TYR A 125 -8.36 3.18 0.38
C TYR A 125 -8.42 2.12 1.48
N SER A 126 -7.56 1.13 1.40
CA SER A 126 -7.42 0.08 2.41
C SER A 126 -6.06 -0.60 2.29
N ASP A 127 -5.66 -1.33 3.32
CA ASP A 127 -4.45 -2.17 3.29
C ASP A 127 -4.75 -3.63 2.93
N LYS A 128 -6.03 -3.92 2.65
CA LYS A 128 -6.47 -5.26 2.22
C LYS A 128 -5.87 -5.56 0.84
N PRO A 129 -5.57 -6.84 0.53
CA PRO A 129 -5.14 -7.22 -0.80
C PRO A 129 -6.19 -6.83 -1.86
N CYS A 130 -5.75 -6.56 -3.08
CA CYS A 130 -6.63 -6.29 -4.19
C CYS A 130 -7.59 -7.47 -4.42
N GLU A 131 -8.89 -7.20 -4.37
CA GLU A 131 -9.94 -8.23 -4.56
C GLU A 131 -9.86 -8.92 -5.93
N HIS A 132 -9.29 -8.24 -6.94
CA HIS A 132 -9.24 -8.76 -8.30
C HIS A 132 -7.96 -9.53 -8.65
N CYS A 133 -6.81 -9.14 -8.10
CA CYS A 133 -5.52 -9.73 -8.48
C CYS A 133 -4.67 -10.20 -7.29
N GLY A 134 -5.16 -10.06 -6.06
CA GLY A 134 -4.47 -10.46 -4.84
C GLY A 134 -3.24 -9.62 -4.48
N ASN A 135 -3.01 -8.47 -5.15
CA ASN A 135 -1.87 -7.62 -4.84
C ASN A 135 -1.95 -7.05 -3.42
N THR A 136 -0.90 -7.22 -2.63
CA THR A 136 -0.77 -6.65 -1.29
C THR A 136 -0.12 -5.27 -1.36
N TYR A 137 -0.71 -4.28 -0.69
CA TYR A 137 -0.21 -2.89 -0.66
C TYR A 137 0.73 -2.59 0.50
N ALA A 138 0.61 -3.37 1.56
CA ALA A 138 1.52 -3.39 2.69
C ALA A 138 2.37 -4.64 2.62
N HIS A 139 3.57 -4.58 3.20
CA HIS A 139 4.29 -5.79 3.51
C HIS A 139 3.47 -6.60 4.53
N PRO A 140 3.34 -7.92 4.36
CA PRO A 140 2.62 -8.76 5.32
C PRO A 140 3.20 -8.59 6.71
N SER A 141 2.35 -8.28 7.68
CA SER A 141 2.71 -8.18 9.09
C SER A 141 2.91 -9.60 9.63
N GLY A 142 4.17 -10.04 9.70
CA GLY A 142 4.52 -11.41 10.09
C GLY A 142 6.02 -11.66 10.16
N ALA A 143 6.63 -11.22 11.27
CA ALA A 143 7.91 -11.54 11.91
C ALA A 143 9.21 -11.79 11.10
N HIS A 144 9.20 -12.41 9.92
CA HIS A 144 10.40 -12.70 9.12
C HIS A 144 10.08 -13.48 7.83
N TRP A 145 8.83 -13.56 7.36
CA TRP A 145 8.48 -14.33 6.16
C TRP A 145 8.18 -13.41 4.97
N GLN A 146 8.72 -13.71 3.79
CA GLN A 146 8.54 -12.91 2.57
C GLN A 146 7.16 -13.14 1.92
N GLY A 147 6.07 -12.93 2.67
CA GLY A 147 4.74 -12.74 2.10
C GLY A 147 4.26 -13.77 1.09
N GLY A 148 4.52 -15.05 1.33
CA GLY A 148 4.03 -16.16 0.49
C GLY A 148 5.07 -16.76 -0.46
N ALA A 149 6.26 -16.17 -0.63
CA ALA A 149 7.33 -16.75 -1.47
C ALA A 149 8.14 -17.88 -0.78
N GLY A 150 7.75 -18.33 0.41
CA GLY A 150 8.40 -19.41 1.16
C GLY A 150 9.79 -19.10 1.75
N CYS A 151 10.42 -17.99 1.38
CA CYS A 151 11.71 -17.59 1.96
C CYS A 151 11.54 -16.66 3.17
N ARG A 152 12.36 -16.87 4.20
CA ARG A 152 12.50 -15.93 5.32
C ARG A 152 13.25 -14.67 4.86
N ASP A 153 12.85 -13.51 5.36
CA ASP A 153 13.55 -12.24 5.18
C ASP A 153 14.65 -12.13 6.24
N GLN A 154 15.92 -12.19 5.80
CA GLN A 154 17.08 -12.12 6.70
C GLN A 154 17.21 -10.76 7.40
N GLN A 155 16.74 -9.67 6.78
CA GLN A 155 16.85 -8.33 7.36
C GLN A 155 15.94 -8.17 8.58
N ARG A 156 14.77 -8.82 8.55
CA ARG A 156 13.76 -8.76 9.62
C ARG A 156 13.95 -9.79 10.73
N LEU A 157 14.78 -10.82 10.51
CA LEU A 157 15.11 -11.77 11.57
C LEU A 157 15.74 -11.02 12.76
N SER A 158 15.31 -11.41 13.97
CA SER A 158 15.96 -10.95 15.20
C SER A 158 17.45 -11.24 15.14
N SER A 159 18.29 -10.32 15.62
CA SER A 159 19.74 -10.56 15.72
C SER A 159 20.09 -11.74 16.62
N LYS A 160 19.17 -12.14 17.51
CA LYS A 160 19.30 -13.35 18.35
C LYS A 160 18.86 -14.63 17.62
N ASP A 161 18.26 -14.54 16.44
CA ASP A 161 17.84 -15.71 15.68
C ASP A 161 19.06 -16.35 15.00
N VAL A 162 19.35 -17.60 15.36
CA VAL A 162 20.44 -18.41 14.82
C VAL A 162 20.41 -18.48 13.29
N ARG A 163 19.24 -18.40 12.67
CA ARG A 163 19.06 -18.46 11.21
C ARG A 163 19.42 -17.16 10.51
N LYS A 164 19.52 -16.01 11.21
CA LYS A 164 19.90 -14.71 10.61
C LYS A 164 21.30 -14.75 10.03
N HIS A 165 22.23 -15.33 10.79
CA HIS A 165 23.65 -15.42 10.41
C HIS A 165 24.01 -16.76 9.75
N LYS A 166 23.04 -17.68 9.62
CA LYS A 166 23.27 -18.98 9.01
C LYS A 166 23.55 -18.82 7.52
N GLY A 167 24.82 -19.00 7.15
CA GLY A 167 25.29 -18.85 5.77
C GLY A 167 25.95 -17.51 5.45
N ALA A 168 25.98 -16.56 6.39
CA ALA A 168 26.82 -15.35 6.29
C ALA A 168 28.18 -15.60 6.96
N SER A 169 29.27 -15.10 6.38
CA SER A 169 30.57 -14.99 7.06
C SER A 169 30.53 -13.81 8.05
N ALA A 170 31.54 -13.69 8.92
CA ALA A 170 31.68 -12.57 9.85
C ALA A 170 31.68 -11.19 9.16
N THR A 171 31.96 -11.16 7.85
CA THR A 171 31.99 -9.95 7.01
C THR A 171 30.66 -9.71 6.25
N GLY A 172 29.60 -10.46 6.54
CA GLY A 172 28.30 -10.31 5.87
C GLY A 172 28.23 -10.90 4.44
N VAL A 173 29.32 -11.47 3.94
CA VAL A 173 29.38 -12.14 2.64
C VAL A 173 28.81 -13.55 2.79
N LYS A 174 27.92 -13.98 1.87
CA LYS A 174 27.42 -15.35 1.86
C LYS A 174 28.61 -16.31 1.76
N LYS A 175 28.72 -17.28 2.68
CA LYS A 175 29.78 -18.30 2.64
C LYS A 175 29.79 -18.94 1.25
N THR A 176 30.98 -19.09 0.68
CA THR A 176 31.21 -19.68 -0.63
C THR A 176 30.39 -20.96 -0.77
N ALA A 177 29.50 -21.01 -1.77
CA ALA A 177 28.73 -22.21 -2.05
C ALA A 177 29.71 -23.34 -2.36
N SER A 178 29.58 -24.46 -1.64
CA SER A 178 30.43 -25.62 -1.86
C SER A 178 30.26 -26.11 -3.30
N GLY A 179 31.29 -25.94 -4.13
CA GLY A 179 31.36 -26.48 -5.50
C GLY A 179 31.40 -28.01 -5.54
N LYS A 180 31.15 -28.71 -4.42
CA LYS A 180 31.11 -30.17 -4.34
C LYS A 180 30.04 -30.74 -5.28
N SER A 181 28.91 -30.08 -5.47
CA SER A 181 27.90 -30.51 -6.47
C SER A 181 28.45 -30.51 -7.90
N GLN A 182 29.26 -29.51 -8.26
CA GLN A 182 30.00 -29.48 -9.53
C GLN A 182 31.14 -30.52 -9.57
N ARG A 183 31.90 -30.66 -8.48
CA ARG A 183 33.12 -31.49 -8.43
C ARG A 183 32.84 -33.00 -8.33
N VAL A 184 31.88 -33.41 -7.50
CA VAL A 184 31.61 -34.83 -7.22
C VAL A 184 30.23 -35.29 -7.69
N GLY A 185 29.30 -34.37 -7.98
CA GLY A 185 27.93 -34.72 -8.37
C GLY A 185 27.73 -34.97 -9.87
N VAL A 186 28.47 -34.27 -10.73
CA VAL A 186 28.29 -34.36 -12.20
C VAL A 186 28.87 -35.66 -12.76
N ALA A 187 30.09 -36.03 -12.33
CA ALA A 187 30.74 -37.26 -12.75
C ALA A 187 29.98 -38.51 -12.26
N GLY A 188 29.51 -38.50 -11.02
CA GLY A 188 28.69 -39.58 -10.45
C GLY A 188 27.37 -39.77 -11.20
N LYS A 189 26.63 -38.68 -11.47
CA LYS A 189 25.37 -38.74 -12.23
C LYS A 189 25.56 -39.26 -13.65
N LYS A 190 26.63 -38.84 -14.34
CA LYS A 190 26.96 -39.35 -15.69
C LYS A 190 27.26 -40.85 -15.65
N ALA A 191 28.09 -41.30 -14.72
CA ALA A 191 28.43 -42.72 -14.57
C ALA A 191 27.20 -43.59 -14.25
N THR A 192 26.29 -43.11 -13.40
CA THR A 192 25.03 -43.82 -13.12
C THR A 192 24.09 -43.84 -14.32
N ALA A 193 24.01 -42.75 -15.09
CA ALA A 193 23.19 -42.68 -16.31
C ALA A 193 23.70 -43.67 -17.38
N ILE A 194 25.01 -43.73 -17.61
CA ILE A 194 25.64 -44.67 -18.55
C ILE A 194 25.35 -46.12 -18.13
N LYS A 195 25.55 -46.48 -16.86
CA LYS A 195 25.23 -47.83 -16.35
C LYS A 195 23.75 -48.21 -16.52
N LYS A 196 22.85 -47.22 -16.44
CA LYS A 196 21.40 -47.45 -16.61
C LYS A 196 21.02 -47.72 -18.06
N LEU A 197 21.70 -47.05 -19.01
CA LEU A 197 21.53 -47.26 -20.46
C LEU A 197 22.13 -48.60 -20.89
N ASP A 198 23.35 -48.93 -20.46
CA ASP A 198 23.99 -50.23 -20.74
C ASP A 198 23.20 -51.41 -20.15
N GLY A 199 22.65 -51.24 -18.95
CA GLY A 199 21.80 -52.24 -18.30
C GLY A 199 20.39 -52.37 -18.89
N ALA A 200 19.96 -51.43 -19.74
CA ALA A 200 18.71 -51.52 -20.50
C ALA A 200 18.93 -52.22 -21.84
N SER A 201 20.06 -51.96 -22.50
CA SER A 201 20.43 -52.62 -23.78
C SER A 201 20.76 -54.11 -23.65
N LYS A 202 21.10 -54.59 -22.45
CA LYS A 202 21.37 -56.03 -22.18
C LYS A 202 20.13 -56.83 -21.78
N ARG A 203 18.96 -56.19 -21.72
CA ARG A 203 17.67 -56.81 -21.34
C ARG A 203 16.67 -56.91 -22.51
N THR A 204 17.13 -56.63 -23.72
CA THR A 204 16.45 -56.84 -25.01
C THR A 204 17.19 -57.92 -25.77
#